data_AF-G7YAY1-F1
#
_entry.id   AF-G7YAY1-F1
#
_cell.length_a   1.000
_cell.length_b   1.000
_cell.length_c   1.000
_cell.angle_alpha   90.00
_cell.angle_beta   90.00
_cell.angle_gamma   90.00
#
_symmetry.space_group_name_H-M   'P 1'
#
loop_
_entity.id
_entity.type
_entity.pdbx_description
1 polymer ?
#
loop_
_entity_poly.entity_id
_entity_poly.type
_entity_poly.pdbx_seq_one_letter_code
_entity_poly.pdbx_strand_id
1 'polypeptide(L)'
;MTTGPLRAALTWDYLTFSQQWLPTLCSFKECVRVPPADKFTIHGLWPNVWPDREPRDCPPATPFDLHKLNPILEKLRTEWPDFLSTMDPDAFWEHEWYKHGRCAVEDELIKDELGYFNTSLNLHWKLPILKLLAESGVYPSDSEPLEKQRLLDALERHMGVKPELQCMKKHREAAKLLEVRVCFNPKLEMINCYQPGTNEGEIDITAGRKIDSSMPCPDKLILPRHPES
;
A
#
# COMPACT_ATOMS: atom_id res chain seq x y z
N MET A 1 38.24 -24.19 -0.70
CA MET A 1 37.06 -23.44 -0.24
C MET A 1 36.70 -22.47 -1.34
N THR A 2 35.68 -22.77 -2.13
CA THR A 2 35.22 -21.93 -3.24
C THR A 2 34.47 -20.73 -2.67
N THR A 3 35.10 -19.56 -2.70
CA THR A 3 34.42 -18.28 -2.50
C THR A 3 33.46 -18.09 -3.67
N GLY A 4 32.17 -18.36 -3.45
CA GLY A 4 31.12 -17.92 -4.36
C GLY A 4 31.17 -16.40 -4.53
N PRO A 5 30.67 -15.84 -5.64
CA PRO A 5 30.66 -14.40 -5.84
C PRO A 5 29.94 -13.73 -4.67
N LEU A 6 30.54 -12.67 -4.10
CA LEU A 6 29.85 -11.80 -3.15
C LEU A 6 28.56 -11.33 -3.82
N ARG A 7 27.40 -11.70 -3.26
CA ARG A 7 26.12 -11.16 -3.69
C ARG A 7 26.16 -9.65 -3.53
N ALA A 8 25.68 -8.90 -4.53
CA ALA A 8 25.47 -7.47 -4.39
C ALA A 8 24.51 -7.25 -3.21
N ALA A 9 24.85 -6.34 -2.30
CA ALA A 9 23.95 -5.95 -1.23
C ALA A 9 22.76 -5.21 -1.84
N LEU A 10 21.55 -5.47 -1.31
CA LEU A 10 20.33 -4.76 -1.71
C LEU A 10 20.48 -3.25 -1.43
N THR A 11 19.89 -2.40 -2.26
CA THR A 11 19.85 -0.95 -2.01
C THR A 11 18.73 -0.54 -1.04
N TRP A 12 18.00 -1.51 -0.50
CA TRP A 12 16.85 -1.35 0.37
C TRP A 12 16.85 -2.39 1.51
N ASP A 13 16.16 -2.04 2.61
CA ASP A 13 16.15 -2.81 3.86
C ASP A 13 14.86 -3.64 4.04
N TYR A 14 13.72 -3.10 3.58
CA TYR A 14 12.41 -3.74 3.70
C TYR A 14 11.49 -3.34 2.53
N LEU A 15 10.38 -4.06 2.38
CA LEU A 15 9.30 -3.75 1.44
C LEU A 15 8.07 -3.27 2.21
N THR A 16 7.38 -2.26 1.69
CA THR A 16 6.06 -1.83 2.15
C THR A 16 5.04 -2.22 1.10
N PHE A 17 4.12 -3.11 1.44
CA PHE A 17 2.99 -3.46 0.59
C PHE A 17 1.77 -2.63 1.00
N SER A 18 1.36 -1.70 0.13
CA SER A 18 0.24 -0.79 0.35
C SER A 18 -1.03 -1.27 -0.35
N GLN A 19 -2.10 -1.43 0.43
CA GLN A 19 -3.44 -1.69 -0.07
C GLN A 19 -4.34 -0.50 0.25
N GLN A 20 -5.13 -0.04 -0.72
CA GLN A 20 -5.95 1.16 -0.62
C GLN A 20 -7.45 0.85 -0.51
N TRP A 21 -8.15 1.67 0.28
CA TRP A 21 -9.60 1.66 0.46
C TRP A 21 -10.24 2.71 -0.45
N LEU A 22 -10.85 2.23 -1.52
CA LEU A 22 -11.37 3.08 -2.58
C LEU A 22 -12.56 3.96 -2.19
N PRO A 23 -13.49 3.56 -1.29
CA PRO A 23 -14.50 4.49 -0.78
C PRO A 23 -13.90 5.78 -0.19
N THR A 24 -12.72 5.69 0.45
CA THR A 24 -11.98 6.87 0.86
C THR A 24 -11.45 7.62 -0.36
N LEU A 25 -10.64 6.99 -1.22
CA LEU A 25 -10.03 7.65 -2.38
C LEU A 25 -11.07 8.38 -3.25
N CYS A 26 -12.17 7.70 -3.60
CA CYS A 26 -13.23 8.20 -4.45
C CYS A 26 -14.11 9.28 -3.78
N SER A 27 -14.02 9.43 -2.46
CA SER A 27 -14.64 10.57 -1.78
C SER A 27 -13.79 11.84 -1.89
N PHE A 28 -12.49 11.73 -2.17
CA PHE A 28 -11.56 12.84 -2.34
C PHE A 28 -11.31 13.19 -3.80
N LYS A 29 -11.25 12.18 -4.67
CA LYS A 29 -10.97 12.30 -6.10
C LYS A 29 -12.10 11.69 -6.92
N GLU A 30 -12.33 12.21 -8.11
CA GLU A 30 -13.30 11.62 -9.04
C GLU A 30 -12.77 10.29 -9.57
N CYS A 31 -13.42 9.19 -9.20
CA CYS A 31 -13.07 7.87 -9.69
C CYS A 31 -13.79 7.57 -11.00
N VAL A 32 -13.07 6.95 -11.94
CA VAL A 32 -13.56 6.67 -13.30
C VAL A 32 -14.28 5.32 -13.44
N ARG A 33 -14.32 4.54 -12.37
CA ARG A 33 -14.97 3.23 -12.31
C ARG A 33 -15.53 2.99 -10.91
N VAL A 34 -16.55 2.13 -10.81
CA VAL A 34 -17.16 1.77 -9.52
C VAL A 34 -16.17 0.95 -8.71
N PRO A 35 -15.86 1.35 -7.46
CA PRO A 35 -15.01 0.55 -6.58
C PRO A 35 -15.61 -0.83 -6.27
N PRO A 36 -14.78 -1.86 -6.05
CA PRO A 36 -15.24 -3.06 -5.36
C PRO A 36 -15.71 -2.70 -3.94
N ALA A 37 -16.85 -3.28 -3.53
CA ALA A 37 -17.43 -3.05 -2.21
C ALA A 37 -16.85 -3.94 -1.10
N ASP A 38 -16.16 -5.03 -1.48
CA ASP A 38 -15.83 -6.16 -0.62
C ASP A 38 -14.32 -6.33 -0.35
N LYS A 39 -13.47 -5.44 -0.88
CA LYS A 39 -12.02 -5.54 -0.73
C LYS A 39 -11.29 -4.21 -0.85
N PHE A 40 -10.11 -4.16 -0.24
CA PHE A 40 -9.08 -3.19 -0.60
C PHE A 40 -8.49 -3.59 -1.95
N THR A 41 -7.90 -2.64 -2.69
CA THR A 41 -7.12 -2.94 -3.91
C THR A 41 -5.65 -2.66 -3.68
N ILE A 42 -4.79 -3.20 -4.54
CA ILE A 42 -3.36 -2.93 -4.47
C ILE A 42 -3.12 -1.46 -4.86
N HIS A 43 -2.31 -0.76 -4.07
CA HIS A 43 -1.69 0.50 -4.48
C HIS A 43 -0.27 0.23 -4.97
N GLY A 44 0.56 -0.43 -4.16
CA GLY A 44 1.92 -0.76 -4.59
C GLY A 44 2.76 -1.57 -3.61
N LEU A 45 3.95 -1.96 -4.08
CA LEU A 45 4.96 -2.69 -3.32
C LEU A 45 6.28 -1.91 -3.39
N TRP A 46 6.68 -1.30 -2.28
CA TRP A 46 7.71 -0.27 -2.30
C TRP A 46 8.91 -0.70 -1.47
N PRO A 47 10.09 -0.88 -2.10
CA PRO A 47 11.34 -1.01 -1.37
C PRO A 47 11.65 0.27 -0.60
N ASN A 48 12.11 0.14 0.64
CA ASN A 48 12.40 1.24 1.55
C ASN A 48 13.69 0.98 2.33
N VAL A 49 14.33 2.07 2.73
CA VAL A 49 15.51 2.12 3.61
C VAL A 49 15.06 2.68 4.95
N TRP A 50 15.48 2.09 6.05
CA TRP A 50 15.15 2.60 7.38
C TRP A 50 15.62 4.06 7.59
N PRO A 51 14.89 4.86 8.39
CA PRO A 51 13.62 4.50 9.04
C PRO A 51 12.38 4.59 8.13
N ASP A 52 12.40 5.39 7.07
CA ASP A 52 11.27 5.54 6.11
C ASP A 52 11.73 6.39 4.91
N ARG A 53 12.64 5.83 4.09
CA ARG A 53 13.21 6.54 2.94
C ARG A 53 13.14 5.70 1.68
N GLU A 54 12.84 6.36 0.55
CA GLU A 54 12.95 5.73 -0.76
C GLU A 54 14.44 5.43 -1.09
N PRO A 55 14.75 4.26 -1.69
CA PRO A 55 16.10 3.95 -2.19
C PRO A 55 16.51 4.94 -3.29
N ARG A 56 17.77 5.39 -3.26
CA ARG A 56 18.27 6.41 -4.19
C ARG A 56 18.99 5.83 -5.40
N ASP A 57 19.71 4.73 -5.22
CA ASP A 57 20.66 4.21 -6.19
C ASP A 57 20.22 2.85 -6.78
N CYS A 58 18.93 2.69 -7.07
CA CYS A 58 18.47 1.42 -7.64
C CYS A 58 19.02 1.18 -9.05
N PRO A 59 19.10 -0.08 -9.50
CA PRO A 59 19.56 -0.41 -10.84
C PRO A 59 18.79 0.34 -11.94
N PRO A 60 19.41 0.56 -13.11
CA PRO A 60 18.70 1.06 -14.27
C PRO A 60 17.48 0.18 -14.54
N ALA A 61 16.31 0.79 -14.68
CA ALA A 61 15.10 0.04 -15.00
C ALA A 61 15.24 -0.59 -16.38
N THR A 62 14.84 -1.86 -16.52
CA THR A 62 14.44 -2.34 -17.85
C THR A 62 13.18 -1.58 -18.25
N PRO A 63 13.01 -1.20 -19.52
CA PRO A 63 11.77 -0.62 -19.99
C PRO A 63 10.59 -1.49 -19.59
N PHE A 64 9.52 -0.84 -19.10
CA PHE A 64 8.25 -1.49 -18.84
C PHE A 64 7.76 -2.16 -20.13
N ASP A 65 7.31 -3.41 -20.01
CA ASP A 65 6.85 -4.21 -21.13
C ASP A 65 5.62 -5.02 -20.71
N LEU A 66 4.46 -4.45 -21.03
CA LEU A 66 3.16 -5.05 -20.76
C LEU A 66 3.05 -6.50 -21.27
N HIS A 67 3.76 -6.88 -22.35
CA HIS A 67 3.70 -8.24 -22.89
C HIS A 67 4.26 -9.28 -21.92
N LYS A 68 5.20 -8.91 -21.05
CA LYS A 68 5.69 -9.81 -19.98
C LYS A 68 4.59 -10.11 -18.96
N LEU A 69 3.61 -9.22 -18.82
CA LEU A 69 2.49 -9.35 -17.88
C LEU A 69 1.31 -10.13 -18.46
N ASN A 70 1.31 -10.49 -19.74
CA ASN A 70 0.26 -11.29 -20.38
C ASN A 70 -0.23 -12.49 -19.53
N PRO A 71 0.64 -13.28 -18.86
CA PRO A 71 0.19 -14.41 -18.03
C PRO A 71 -0.64 -14.02 -16.80
N ILE A 72 -0.57 -12.77 -16.35
CA ILE A 72 -1.23 -12.27 -15.13
C ILE A 72 -2.08 -11.01 -15.37
N LEU A 73 -2.23 -10.57 -16.63
CA LEU A 73 -2.85 -9.29 -16.97
C LEU A 73 -4.28 -9.14 -16.45
N GLU A 74 -5.11 -10.19 -16.59
CA GLU A 74 -6.49 -10.16 -16.07
C GLU A 74 -6.55 -10.08 -14.54
N LYS A 75 -5.57 -10.68 -13.84
CA LYS A 75 -5.45 -10.57 -12.39
C LYS A 75 -5.07 -9.15 -12.00
N LEU A 76 -4.14 -8.52 -12.71
CA LEU A 76 -3.77 -7.12 -12.47
C LEU A 76 -4.95 -6.18 -12.71
N ARG A 77 -5.72 -6.37 -13.79
CA ARG A 77 -6.94 -5.59 -14.06
C ARG A 77 -7.99 -5.70 -12.96
N THR A 78 -8.01 -6.81 -12.23
CA THR A 78 -8.99 -7.09 -11.17
C THR A 78 -8.54 -6.61 -9.80
N GLU A 79 -7.24 -6.77 -9.48
CA GLU A 79 -6.69 -6.57 -8.13
C GLU A 79 -5.88 -5.28 -7.97
N TRP A 80 -5.33 -4.77 -9.08
CA TRP A 80 -4.51 -3.55 -9.13
C TRP A 80 -4.98 -2.54 -10.20
N PRO A 81 -6.27 -2.24 -10.39
CA PRO A 81 -6.67 -1.27 -11.42
C PRO A 81 -6.38 0.19 -11.03
N ASP A 82 -6.18 1.04 -12.04
CA ASP A 82 -6.20 2.49 -11.88
C ASP A 82 -7.64 3.02 -11.78
N PHE A 83 -7.99 3.65 -10.65
CA PHE A 83 -9.32 4.22 -10.42
C PHE A 83 -9.43 5.71 -10.77
N LEU A 84 -8.33 6.38 -11.11
CA LEU A 84 -8.28 7.82 -11.35
C LEU A 84 -8.11 8.19 -12.83
N SER A 85 -7.68 7.24 -13.67
CA SER A 85 -7.49 7.48 -15.10
C SER A 85 -8.13 6.40 -15.97
N THR A 86 -8.68 6.82 -17.12
CA THR A 86 -9.12 5.96 -18.23
C THR A 86 -8.19 6.02 -19.44
N MET A 87 -7.22 6.94 -19.44
CA MET A 87 -6.45 7.27 -20.64
C MET A 87 -5.45 6.17 -21.00
N ASP A 88 -4.85 5.55 -19.98
CA ASP A 88 -3.98 4.41 -20.12
C ASP A 88 -4.07 3.58 -18.83
N PRO A 89 -4.75 2.43 -18.82
CA PRO A 89 -4.88 1.61 -17.62
C PRO A 89 -3.53 1.04 -17.16
N ASP A 90 -2.54 0.99 -18.04
CA ASP A 90 -1.23 0.41 -17.79
C ASP A 90 -0.23 1.47 -17.29
N ALA A 91 -0.48 2.76 -17.53
CA ALA A 91 0.36 3.87 -17.07
C ALA A 91 0.56 3.86 -15.54
N PHE A 92 -0.42 3.37 -14.78
CA PHE A 92 -0.26 3.22 -13.34
C PHE A 92 0.74 2.11 -12.99
N TRP A 93 0.69 0.96 -13.68
CA TRP A 93 1.66 -0.11 -13.49
C TRP A 93 3.05 0.29 -13.97
N GLU A 94 3.14 1.03 -15.09
CA GLU A 94 4.38 1.60 -15.58
C GLU A 94 5.00 2.55 -14.54
N HIS A 95 4.18 3.43 -13.93
CA HIS A 95 4.62 4.31 -12.84
C HIS A 95 5.18 3.52 -11.66
N GLU A 96 4.42 2.54 -11.15
CA GLU A 96 4.83 1.71 -10.02
C GLU A 96 6.10 0.90 -10.34
N TRP A 97 6.25 0.42 -11.58
CA TRP A 97 7.45 -0.28 -12.02
C TRP A 97 8.69 0.63 -12.02
N TYR A 98 8.62 1.79 -12.67
CA TYR A 98 9.78 2.69 -12.76
C TYR A 98 10.14 3.34 -11.42
N LYS A 99 9.13 3.68 -10.61
CA LYS A 99 9.38 4.33 -9.32
C LYS A 99 9.85 3.34 -8.26
N HIS A 100 9.25 2.14 -8.21
CA HIS A 100 9.44 1.20 -7.10
C HIS A 100 9.94 -0.18 -7.56
N GLY A 101 9.32 -0.76 -8.58
CA GLY A 101 9.61 -2.13 -9.04
C GLY A 101 11.07 -2.37 -9.44
N ARG A 102 11.72 -1.40 -10.10
CA ARG A 102 13.15 -1.50 -10.48
C ARG A 102 14.11 -1.67 -9.29
N CYS A 103 13.72 -1.19 -8.10
CA CYS A 103 14.51 -1.37 -6.88
C CYS A 103 14.22 -2.74 -6.26
N ALA A 104 13.00 -3.24 -6.39
CA ALA A 104 12.59 -4.52 -5.84
C ALA A 104 13.31 -5.70 -6.53
N VAL A 105 13.69 -5.55 -7.81
CA VAL A 105 14.30 -6.64 -8.59
C VAL A 105 15.75 -7.01 -8.24
N GLU A 106 16.33 -6.33 -7.23
CA GLU A 106 17.64 -6.71 -6.68
C GLU A 106 17.58 -7.98 -5.81
N ASP A 107 16.38 -8.35 -5.36
CA ASP A 107 16.16 -9.50 -4.48
C ASP A 107 16.01 -10.82 -5.26
N GLU A 108 16.37 -11.94 -4.61
CA GLU A 108 16.32 -13.24 -5.28
C GLU A 108 14.91 -13.80 -5.49
N LEU A 109 13.92 -13.30 -4.74
CA LEU A 109 12.53 -13.71 -4.84
C LEU A 109 11.78 -12.86 -5.87
N ILE A 110 12.18 -11.60 -6.05
CA ILE A 110 11.63 -10.68 -7.05
C ILE A 110 12.70 -10.44 -8.11
N LYS A 111 12.66 -11.16 -9.25
CA LYS A 111 13.79 -11.15 -10.21
C LYS A 111 13.61 -10.24 -11.41
N ASP A 112 12.37 -9.95 -11.76
CA ASP A 112 12.02 -9.21 -12.96
C ASP A 112 10.65 -8.54 -12.79
N GLU A 113 10.23 -7.83 -13.84
CA GLU A 113 8.93 -7.14 -13.92
C GLU A 113 7.75 -8.07 -13.63
N LEU A 114 7.72 -9.26 -14.23
CA LEU A 114 6.67 -10.26 -13.97
C LEU A 114 6.71 -10.71 -12.50
N GLY A 115 7.89 -10.94 -11.95
CA GLY A 115 8.12 -11.32 -10.56
C GLY A 115 7.63 -10.26 -9.58
N TYR A 116 7.83 -8.98 -9.88
CA TYR A 116 7.35 -7.86 -9.06
C TYR A 116 5.82 -7.86 -8.97
N PHE A 117 5.13 -7.85 -10.12
CA PHE A 117 3.67 -7.84 -10.15
C PHE A 117 3.06 -9.12 -9.59
N ASN A 118 3.64 -10.29 -9.89
CA ASN A 118 3.15 -11.57 -9.37
C ASN A 118 3.35 -11.66 -7.85
N THR A 119 4.44 -11.11 -7.31
CA THR A 119 4.67 -11.03 -5.86
C THR A 119 3.60 -10.17 -5.19
N SER A 120 3.33 -8.97 -5.71
CA SER A 120 2.29 -8.09 -5.19
C SER A 120 0.90 -8.73 -5.21
N LEU A 121 0.52 -9.42 -6.29
CA LEU A 121 -0.73 -10.18 -6.36
C LEU A 121 -0.79 -11.29 -5.29
N ASN A 122 0.30 -12.04 -5.10
CA ASN A 122 0.36 -13.09 -4.08
C ASN A 122 0.25 -12.53 -2.66
N LEU A 123 0.87 -11.37 -2.39
CA LEU A 123 0.73 -10.69 -1.10
C LEU A 123 -0.71 -10.19 -0.88
N HIS A 124 -1.34 -9.65 -1.92
CA HIS A 124 -2.74 -9.20 -1.87
C HIS A 124 -3.69 -10.32 -1.43
N TRP A 125 -3.62 -11.48 -2.09
CA TRP A 125 -4.50 -12.61 -1.76
C TRP A 125 -4.22 -13.21 -0.38
N LYS A 126 -2.99 -13.12 0.12
CA LYS A 126 -2.63 -13.54 1.49
C LYS A 126 -3.11 -12.55 2.56
N LEU A 127 -3.36 -11.30 2.19
CA LEU A 127 -3.70 -10.23 3.11
C LEU A 127 -5.06 -9.59 2.76
N PRO A 128 -6.18 -10.33 2.86
CA PRO A 128 -7.51 -9.80 2.59
C PRO A 128 -7.98 -8.86 3.73
N ILE A 129 -7.45 -7.63 3.76
CA ILE A 129 -7.57 -6.68 4.89
C ILE A 129 -9.00 -6.54 5.40
N LEU A 130 -9.98 -6.30 4.51
CA LEU A 130 -11.37 -6.12 4.92
C LEU A 130 -11.94 -7.36 5.63
N LYS A 131 -11.59 -8.55 5.14
CA LYS A 131 -11.98 -9.82 5.76
C LYS A 131 -11.36 -10.00 7.14
N LEU A 132 -10.06 -9.71 7.28
CA LEU A 132 -9.36 -9.82 8.57
C LEU A 132 -9.94 -8.87 9.63
N LEU A 133 -10.32 -7.65 9.22
CA LEU A 133 -11.03 -6.70 10.07
C LEU A 133 -12.41 -7.23 10.48
N ALA A 134 -13.18 -7.75 9.52
CA ALA A 134 -14.51 -8.30 9.77
C ALA A 134 -14.48 -9.50 10.73
N GLU A 135 -13.49 -10.39 10.61
CA GLU A 135 -13.26 -11.52 11.53
C GLU A 135 -12.93 -11.06 12.96
N SER A 136 -12.44 -9.83 13.12
CA SER A 136 -12.23 -9.17 14.43
C SER A 136 -13.39 -8.25 14.85
N GLY A 137 -14.52 -8.30 14.14
CA GLY A 137 -15.71 -7.49 14.44
C GLY A 137 -15.53 -5.99 14.13
N VAL A 138 -14.63 -5.65 13.21
CA VAL A 138 -14.43 -4.28 12.71
C VAL A 138 -15.01 -4.20 11.30
N TYR A 139 -16.00 -3.33 11.14
CA TYR A 139 -16.71 -3.15 9.88
C TYR A 139 -16.67 -1.69 9.44
N PRO A 140 -16.77 -1.42 8.12
CA PRO A 140 -16.96 -0.06 7.64
C PRO A 140 -18.21 0.62 8.23
N SER A 141 -18.09 1.89 8.60
CA SER A 141 -19.14 2.73 9.16
C SER A 141 -18.88 4.20 8.81
N ASP A 142 -19.89 4.91 8.32
CA ASP A 142 -19.76 6.34 7.95
C ASP A 142 -19.97 7.28 9.14
N SER A 143 -20.66 6.81 10.19
CA SER A 143 -21.10 7.64 11.32
C SER A 143 -20.30 7.45 12.60
N GLU A 144 -19.66 6.29 12.78
CA GLU A 144 -18.96 5.94 14.02
C GLU A 144 -17.45 5.93 13.81
N PRO A 145 -16.71 6.90 14.40
CA PRO A 145 -15.25 6.86 14.40
C PRO A 145 -14.73 5.61 15.10
N LEU A 146 -13.80 4.93 14.45
CA LEU A 146 -13.05 3.81 14.99
C LEU A 146 -11.78 4.32 15.69
N GLU A 147 -11.47 3.75 16.84
CA GLU A 147 -10.17 3.90 17.46
C GLU A 147 -9.11 3.24 16.56
N LYS A 148 -8.07 3.99 16.20
CA LYS A 148 -6.93 3.51 15.40
C LYS A 148 -6.33 2.25 15.99
N GLN A 149 -6.19 2.20 17.32
CA GLN A 149 -5.62 1.04 18.01
C GLN A 149 -6.50 -0.22 17.83
N ARG A 150 -7.82 -0.08 17.73
CA ARG A 150 -8.72 -1.22 17.45
C ARG A 150 -8.48 -1.83 16.07
N LEU A 151 -8.19 -1.00 15.05
CA LEU A 151 -7.83 -1.47 13.71
C LEU A 151 -6.46 -2.16 13.73
N LEU A 152 -5.48 -1.56 14.41
CA LEU A 152 -4.14 -2.11 14.53
C LEU A 152 -4.14 -3.46 15.27
N ASP A 153 -4.82 -3.55 16.41
CA ASP A 153 -4.95 -4.79 17.19
C ASP A 153 -5.68 -5.89 16.39
N ALA A 154 -6.71 -5.53 15.64
CA ALA A 154 -7.45 -6.47 14.80
C ALA A 154 -6.57 -7.08 13.71
N LEU A 155 -5.73 -6.26 13.06
CA LEU A 155 -4.81 -6.72 12.02
C LEU A 155 -3.62 -7.48 12.60
N GLU A 156 -3.03 -6.97 13.69
CA GLU A 156 -1.89 -7.60 14.38
C GLU A 156 -2.23 -9.01 14.89
N ARG A 157 -3.46 -9.23 15.38
CA ARG A 157 -3.95 -10.57 15.77
C ARG A 157 -3.82 -11.61 14.65
N HIS A 158 -4.03 -11.20 13.40
CA HIS A 158 -3.99 -12.09 12.23
C HIS A 158 -2.61 -12.14 11.58
N MET A 159 -1.86 -11.04 11.60
CA MET A 159 -0.57 -10.91 10.92
C MET A 159 0.62 -11.26 11.81
N GLY A 160 0.48 -11.20 13.14
CA GLY A 160 1.57 -11.32 14.10
C GLY A 160 2.54 -10.13 14.11
N VAL A 161 2.24 -9.09 13.33
CA VAL A 161 3.02 -7.85 13.21
C VAL A 161 2.08 -6.66 13.08
N LYS A 162 2.56 -5.47 13.43
CA LYS A 162 1.81 -4.23 13.38
C LYS A 162 1.96 -3.54 12.02
N PRO A 163 0.85 -3.36 11.25
CA PRO A 163 0.88 -2.60 10.02
C PRO A 163 0.91 -1.09 10.29
N GLU A 164 1.09 -0.30 9.23
CA GLU A 164 0.92 1.15 9.22
C GLU A 164 -0.43 1.52 8.60
N LEU A 165 -1.09 2.55 9.15
CA LEU A 165 -2.35 3.08 8.65
C LEU A 165 -2.17 4.51 8.13
N GLN A 166 -2.59 4.74 6.88
CA GLN A 166 -2.59 6.05 6.25
C GLN A 166 -4.02 6.52 6.00
N CYS A 167 -4.25 7.81 6.20
CA CYS A 167 -5.57 8.43 6.15
C CYS A 167 -5.56 9.63 5.20
N MET A 168 -6.74 10.02 4.72
CA MET A 168 -6.98 11.32 4.09
C MET A 168 -7.98 12.12 4.92
N LYS A 169 -7.86 13.45 4.89
CA LYS A 169 -8.75 14.34 5.65
C LYS A 169 -9.09 15.60 4.87
N LYS A 170 -10.38 15.85 4.64
CA LYS A 170 -10.85 17.17 4.16
C LYS A 170 -10.94 18.14 5.33
N HIS A 171 -10.80 19.42 5.04
CA HIS A 171 -10.93 20.47 6.05
C HIS A 171 -12.28 20.35 6.78
N ARG A 172 -12.23 20.27 8.12
CA ARG A 172 -13.39 20.08 9.03
C ARG A 172 -14.13 18.74 8.93
N GLU A 173 -13.62 17.77 8.16
CA GLU A 173 -14.14 16.39 8.17
C GLU A 173 -13.28 15.50 9.07
N ALA A 174 -13.85 14.37 9.49
CA ALA A 174 -13.08 13.30 10.12
C ALA A 174 -12.07 12.72 9.12
N ALA A 175 -10.91 12.26 9.62
CA ALA A 175 -9.96 11.52 8.80
C ALA A 175 -10.57 10.17 8.39
N LYS A 176 -10.35 9.74 7.15
CA LYS A 176 -10.85 8.49 6.58
C LYS A 176 -9.67 7.57 6.25
N LEU A 177 -9.77 6.28 6.59
CA LEU A 177 -8.73 5.29 6.29
C LEU A 177 -8.52 5.21 4.78
N LEU A 178 -7.33 5.53 4.31
CA LEU A 178 -6.95 5.41 2.90
C LEU A 178 -6.20 4.11 2.65
N GLU A 179 -5.16 3.80 3.42
CA GLU A 179 -4.30 2.65 3.16
C GLU A 179 -4.01 1.84 4.43
N VAL A 180 -3.86 0.54 4.23
CA VAL A 180 -3.20 -0.37 5.16
C VAL A 180 -1.91 -0.84 4.52
N ARG A 181 -0.79 -0.57 5.20
CA ARG A 181 0.56 -0.87 4.73
C ARG A 181 1.17 -1.96 5.61
N VAL A 182 1.59 -3.05 4.98
CA VAL A 182 2.23 -4.19 5.65
C VAL A 182 3.68 -4.28 5.21
N CYS A 183 4.60 -4.46 6.16
CA CYS A 183 6.02 -4.47 5.88
C CYS A 183 6.59 -5.88 5.84
N PHE A 184 7.57 -6.09 4.97
CA PHE A 184 8.24 -7.37 4.76
C PHE A 184 9.76 -7.19 4.76
N ASN A 185 10.47 -8.14 5.34
CA ASN A 185 11.91 -8.24 5.13
C ASN A 185 12.20 -8.73 3.69
N PRO A 186 13.47 -8.74 3.23
CA PRO A 186 13.81 -9.20 1.89
C PRO A 186 13.42 -10.65 1.58
N LYS A 187 13.17 -11.49 2.61
CA LYS A 187 12.71 -12.87 2.43
C LYS A 187 11.18 -12.99 2.29
N LEU A 188 10.48 -11.87 2.15
CA LEU A 188 9.01 -11.78 2.13
C LEU A 188 8.36 -12.32 3.41
N GLU A 189 9.06 -12.24 4.54
CA GLU A 189 8.49 -12.50 5.86
C GLU A 189 7.95 -11.19 6.44
N MET A 190 6.73 -11.22 6.96
CA MET A 190 6.09 -10.05 7.58
C MET A 190 6.92 -9.56 8.77
N ILE A 191 7.10 -8.24 8.85
CA ILE A 191 7.79 -7.55 9.95
C ILE A 191 6.94 -6.35 10.41
N ASN A 192 7.21 -5.85 11.61
CA ASN A 192 6.62 -4.59 12.05
C ASN A 192 7.05 -3.46 11.11
N CYS A 193 6.08 -2.66 10.65
CA CYS A 193 6.40 -1.41 9.95
C CYS A 193 7.06 -0.41 10.90
N TYR A 194 7.87 0.50 10.34
CA TYR A 194 8.35 1.65 11.10
C TYR A 194 7.15 2.42 11.68
N GLN A 195 7.22 2.72 12.98
CA GLN A 195 6.29 3.63 13.62
C GLN A 195 7.15 4.83 14.03
N PRO A 196 6.97 6.01 13.40
CA PRO A 196 7.60 7.23 13.91
C PRO A 196 7.29 7.35 15.40
N GLY A 197 8.31 7.64 16.21
CA GLY A 197 8.16 7.74 17.66
C GLY A 197 6.93 8.56 18.04
N THR A 198 6.15 8.04 18.98
CA THR A 198 4.89 8.60 19.52
C THR A 198 5.09 9.94 20.23
N ASN A 199 5.53 10.96 19.49
CA ASN A 199 5.54 12.34 19.95
C ASN A 199 4.35 13.05 19.31
N GLU A 200 3.39 13.41 20.16
CA GLU A 200 2.38 14.42 19.86
C GLU A 200 3.06 15.72 19.37
N GLY A 201 2.51 16.31 18.31
CA GLY A 201 2.96 17.59 17.72
C GLY A 201 3.54 17.39 16.32
N GLU A 202 3.06 18.03 15.26
CA GLU A 202 2.56 19.39 15.19
C GLU A 202 1.61 19.53 13.99
N ILE A 203 0.50 20.24 14.19
CA ILE A 203 -0.40 20.67 13.11
C ILE A 203 0.31 21.84 12.42
N ASP A 204 0.63 21.73 11.14
CA ASP A 204 0.94 22.91 10.33
C ASP A 204 -0.34 23.74 10.13
N ILE A 205 -0.55 24.68 11.05
CA ILE A 205 -1.63 25.67 11.02
C ILE A 205 -1.32 26.86 10.08
N THR A 206 -0.26 26.81 9.27
CA THR A 206 0.17 27.97 8.46
C THR A 206 0.05 27.82 6.95
N ALA A 207 -0.23 26.63 6.42
CA ALA A 207 -0.57 26.50 5.01
C ALA A 207 -2.10 26.51 4.83
N GLY A 208 -2.67 27.65 4.43
CA GLY A 208 -4.03 27.71 3.87
C GLY A 208 -4.18 26.93 2.54
N ARG A 209 -3.71 25.68 2.48
CA ARG A 209 -3.74 24.76 1.35
C ARG A 209 -4.50 23.49 1.73
N LYS A 210 -5.31 23.00 0.79
CA LYS A 210 -5.87 21.65 0.81
C LYS A 210 -4.73 20.65 1.00
N ILE A 211 -4.80 19.82 2.04
CA ILE A 211 -3.98 18.61 2.13
C ILE A 211 -4.64 17.60 1.19
N ASP A 212 -4.09 17.48 -0.02
CA ASP A 212 -4.48 16.47 -1.03
C ASP A 212 -3.56 15.24 -0.98
N SER A 213 -2.75 15.13 0.08
CA SER A 213 -1.83 14.03 0.34
C SER A 213 -2.35 13.16 1.49
N SER A 214 -1.98 11.88 1.49
CA SER A 214 -2.16 11.01 2.65
C SER A 214 -1.38 11.54 3.86
N MET A 215 -1.83 11.16 5.05
CA MET A 215 -1.21 11.47 6.34
C MET A 215 -1.30 10.25 7.28
N PRO A 216 -0.42 10.14 8.29
CA PRO A 216 -0.59 9.15 9.34
C PRO A 216 -1.98 9.24 9.97
N CYS A 217 -2.63 8.11 10.20
CA CYS A 217 -3.96 8.12 10.79
C CYS A 217 -3.94 8.69 12.23
N PRO A 218 -4.87 9.61 12.57
CA PRO A 218 -5.05 10.07 13.95
C PRO A 218 -5.68 8.95 14.81
N ASP A 219 -5.81 9.18 16.11
CA ASP A 219 -6.32 8.15 17.04
C ASP A 219 -7.77 7.74 16.77
N LYS A 220 -8.56 8.61 16.15
CA LYS A 220 -9.92 8.29 15.69
C LYS A 220 -10.07 8.60 14.22
N LEU A 221 -10.60 7.63 13.47
CA LEU A 221 -10.77 7.72 12.03
C LEU A 221 -12.04 7.01 11.57
N ILE A 222 -12.51 7.33 10.36
CA ILE A 222 -13.65 6.69 9.71
C ILE A 222 -13.13 5.63 8.74
N LEU A 223 -13.73 4.44 8.75
CA LEU A 223 -13.60 3.47 7.68
C LEU A 223 -14.89 3.53 6.85
N PRO A 224 -14.96 4.32 5.77
CA PRO A 224 -16.22 4.59 5.08
C PRO A 224 -16.82 3.32 4.49
N ARG A 225 -18.14 3.20 4.51
CA ARG A 225 -18.84 2.13 3.78
C ARG A 225 -18.71 2.35 2.28
N HIS A 226 -18.92 1.27 1.53
CA HIS A 226 -19.10 1.41 0.10
C HIS A 226 -20.41 2.19 -0.15
N PRO A 227 -20.46 3.16 -1.10
CA PRO A 227 -21.68 3.94 -1.36
C PRO A 227 -22.91 3.09 -1.71
N GLU A 228 -22.70 1.86 -2.18
CA GLU A 228 -23.74 0.92 -2.60
C GLU A 228 -24.03 -0.21 -1.58
N SER A 229 -23.46 -0.13 -0.37
CA SER A 229 -23.63 -1.15 0.71
C SER A 229 -24.48 -0.70 1.89
#